data_AF-A0A1G9RNE1-F1
#
_entry.id   AF-A0A1G9RNE1-F1
#
_cell.length_a   1.000
_cell.length_b   1.000
_cell.length_c   1.000
_cell.angle_alpha   90.00
_cell.angle_beta   90.00
_cell.angle_gamma   90.00
#
_symmetry.space_group_name_H-M   'P 1'
#
loop_
_entity.id
_entity.type
_entity.pdbx_description
1 polymer ?
#
loop_
_entity_poly.entity_id
_entity_poly.type
_entity_poly.pdbx_seq_one_letter_code
_entity_poly.pdbx_strand_id
1 'polypeptide(L)' 'MFHRKPLEERIAERQAKLPPLKEGKHFEHGPAKFVFVTLLCAVAAMHLIGLAVVMHFS' A
#
# COMPACT_ATOMS: atom_id res chain seq x y z
N MET A 1 5.44 -4.13 43.08
CA MET A 1 5.93 -5.08 42.06
C MET A 1 5.28 -6.47 42.15
N PHE A 2 4.60 -6.82 43.24
CA PHE A 2 4.02 -8.17 43.47
C PHE A 2 2.53 -8.36 43.06
N HIS A 3 1.85 -7.33 42.53
CA HIS A 3 0.41 -7.37 42.18
C HIS A 3 0.12 -6.85 40.76
N ARG A 4 1.15 -6.69 39.92
CA ARG A 4 0.96 -6.26 38.53
C ARG A 4 1.10 -7.49 37.65
N LYS A 5 0.17 -7.65 36.71
CA LYS A 5 0.27 -8.65 35.66
C LYS A 5 1.61 -8.56 34.93
N PRO A 6 2.21 -9.70 34.52
CA PRO A 6 3.44 -9.72 33.73
C PRO A 6 3.28 -8.90 32.44
N LEU A 7 4.42 -8.42 31.93
CA LEU A 7 4.45 -7.50 30.79
C LEU A 7 3.82 -8.11 29.54
N GLU A 8 4.02 -9.41 29.32
CA GLU A 8 3.45 -10.19 28.22
C GLU A 8 1.92 -10.22 28.28
N GLU A 9 1.35 -10.53 29.45
CA GLU A 9 -0.11 -10.57 29.64
C GLU A 9 -0.72 -9.18 29.42
N ARG A 10 -0.03 -8.12 29.84
CA ARG A 10 -0.44 -6.74 29.56
C ARG A 10 -0.33 -6.34 28.09
N ILE A 11 0.58 -6.95 27.33
CA ILE A 11 0.68 -6.74 25.88
C ILE A 11 -0.46 -7.49 25.18
N ALA A 12 -0.70 -8.75 25.56
CA ALA A 12 -1.79 -9.55 25.03
C ALA A 12 -3.15 -8.87 25.25
N GLU A 13 -3.41 -8.34 26.44
CA GLU A 13 -4.63 -7.56 26.74
C GLU A 13 -4.78 -6.31 25.88
N ARG A 14 -3.66 -5.65 25.54
CA ARG A 14 -3.68 -4.45 24.69
C ARG A 14 -3.94 -4.83 23.23
N GLN A 15 -3.29 -5.89 22.74
CA GLN A 15 -3.49 -6.41 21.37
C GLN A 15 -4.91 -6.94 21.18
N ALA A 16 -5.47 -7.66 22.15
CA ALA A 16 -6.84 -8.18 22.10
C ALA A 16 -7.91 -7.08 22.06
N LYS A 17 -7.60 -5.87 22.53
CA LYS A 17 -8.48 -4.70 22.48
C LYS A 17 -8.33 -3.89 21.19
N LEU A 18 -7.30 -4.14 20.38
CA LEU A 18 -7.15 -3.44 19.11
C LEU A 18 -8.25 -3.92 18.15
N PRO A 19 -8.92 -3.00 17.44
CA PRO A 19 -9.81 -3.41 16.37
C PRO A 19 -9.02 -4.15 15.28
N PRO A 20 -9.67 -5.03 14.50
CA PRO A 20 -9.05 -5.64 13.33
C PRO A 20 -8.40 -4.57 12.46
N LEU A 21 -7.23 -4.89 11.89
CA LEU A 21 -6.56 -4.02 10.92
C LEU A 21 -7.58 -3.70 9.81
N LYS A 22 -7.96 -2.43 9.73
CA LYS A 22 -8.86 -1.97 8.68
C LYS A 22 -8.07 -1.96 7.39
N GLU A 23 -8.62 -2.54 6.33
CA GLU A 23 -8.02 -2.41 5.00
C GLU A 23 -7.80 -0.92 4.68
N GLY A 24 -6.56 -0.60 4.29
CA GLY A 24 -6.20 0.75 3.89
C GLY A 24 -6.99 1.13 2.64
N LYS A 25 -8.01 1.98 2.80
CA LYS A 25 -8.78 2.53 1.66
C LYS A 25 -7.97 3.47 0.77
N HIS A 26 -6.87 4.02 1.28
CA HIS A 26 -6.03 5.00 0.61
C HIS A 26 -4.56 4.69 0.87
N PHE A 27 -3.69 5.15 -0.03
CA PHE A 27 -2.25 5.14 0.21
C PHE A 27 -1.94 5.90 1.50
N GLU A 28 -1.34 5.23 2.48
CA GLU A 28 -0.94 5.83 3.77
C GLU A 28 0.05 6.99 3.58
N HIS A 29 0.79 6.97 2.47
CA HIS A 29 1.67 8.05 2.04
C HIS A 29 1.09 8.81 0.86
N GLY A 30 0.81 10.10 1.07
CA GLY A 30 0.34 11.03 0.05
C GLY A 30 1.18 11.03 -1.24
N PRO A 31 2.53 10.95 -1.19
CA PRO A 31 3.36 10.85 -2.39
C PRO A 31 3.23 9.52 -3.14
N ALA A 32 2.95 8.41 -2.45
CA ALA A 32 2.94 7.07 -3.05
C ALA A 32 1.87 6.95 -4.15
N LYS A 33 0.72 7.61 -3.97
CA LYS A 33 -0.35 7.62 -4.99
C LYS A 33 0.11 8.25 -6.31
N PHE A 34 0.91 9.32 -6.23
CA PHE A 34 1.36 10.05 -7.42
C PHE A 34 2.40 9.24 -8.18
N VAL A 35 3.33 8.62 -7.47
CA VAL A 35 4.32 7.71 -8.06
C VAL A 35 3.63 6.55 -8.77
N PHE A 36 2.66 5.90 -8.09
CA PHE A 36 1.92 4.77 -8.65
C PHE A 36 1.17 5.14 -9.93
N VAL A 37 0.40 6.23 -9.90
CA VAL A 37 -0.36 6.70 -11.07
C VAL A 37 0.57 7.11 -12.21
N THR A 38 1.68 7.78 -11.90
CA THR A 38 2.65 8.21 -12.92
C THR A 38 3.28 7.02 -13.63
N LEU A 39 3.70 6.01 -12.87
CA LEU A 39 4.26 4.76 -13.42
C LEU A 39 3.23 4.03 -14.29
N LEU A 40 1.98 3.94 -13.83
CA LEU A 40 0.91 3.30 -14.58
C LEU A 40 0.67 4.01 -15.92
N CYS A 41 0.56 5.34 -15.91
CA CYS A 41 0.40 6.14 -17.12
C CYS A 41 1.60 6.01 -18.06
N ALA A 42 2.83 6.02 -17.54
CA ALA A 42 4.04 5.86 -18.34
C ALA A 42 4.08 4.50 -19.04
N VAL A 43 3.76 3.42 -18.33
CA VAL A 43 3.70 2.07 -18.90
C VAL A 43 2.64 1.99 -19.98
N ALA A 44 1.43 2.48 -19.73
CA ALA A 44 0.36 2.51 -20.73
C ALA A 44 0.77 3.31 -21.98
N ALA A 45 1.37 4.49 -21.79
CA ALA A 45 1.87 5.32 -22.88
C ALA A 45 2.94 4.59 -23.71
N MET A 46 3.90 3.91 -23.08
CA MET A 46 4.92 3.13 -23.81
C MET A 46 4.29 2.04 -24.68
N HIS A 47 3.25 1.35 -24.20
CA HIS A 47 2.57 0.31 -25.00
C HIS A 47 1.84 0.92 -26.19
N LEU A 48 1.12 2.03 -25.99
CA LEU A 48 0.40 2.72 -27.06
C LEU A 48 1.36 3.28 -28.10
N ILE A 49 2.46 3.90 -27.67
CA ILE A 49 3.51 4.42 -28.55
C ILE A 49 4.18 3.27 -29.30
N GLY A 50 4.57 2.20 -28.60
CA GLY A 50 5.18 1.03 -29.21
C GLY A 50 4.28 0.40 -30.27
N LEU A 51 2.98 0.25 -29.98
CA LEU A 51 1.99 -0.22 -30.94
C LEU A 51 1.86 0.72 -32.14
N ALA A 52 1.76 2.03 -31.91
CA ALA A 52 1.66 3.03 -32.98
C ALA A 52 2.90 3.02 -33.89
N VAL A 53 4.09 2.88 -33.32
CA VAL A 53 5.34 2.74 -34.09
C VAL A 53 5.30 1.47 -34.95
N VAL A 54 4.97 0.32 -34.36
CA VAL A 54 4.86 -0.94 -35.12
C VAL A 54 3.85 -0.81 -36.26
N MET A 55 2.68 -0.22 -36.00
CA MET A 55 1.64 -0.02 -37.02
C MET A 55 2.04 0.98 -38.12
N HIS A 56 2.86 1.98 -37.80
CA HIS A 56 3.34 2.95 -38.78
C HIS A 56 4.42 2.36 -39.72
N PHE A 57 5.20 1.40 -39.24
CA PHE A 57 6.32 0.81 -39.98
C PHE A 57 6.06 -0.63 -40.46
N SER A 58 4.87 -1.18 -40.20
CA SER A 58 4.39 -2.47 -40.70
C SER A 58 3.50 -2.30 -41.92
#